data_AF-A0A535PKV7-F1
#
_entry.id   AF-A0A535PKV7-F1
#
_cell.length_a   1.000
_cell.length_b   1.000
_cell.length_c   1.000
_cell.angle_alpha   90.00
_cell.angle_beta   90.00
_cell.angle_gamma   90.00
#
_symmetry.space_group_name_H-M   'P 1'
#
loop_
_entity.id
_entity.type
_entity.pdbx_description
1 polymer ?
#
loop_
_entity_poly.entity_id
_entity_poly.type
_entity_poly.pdbx_seq_one_letter_code
_entity_poly.pdbx_strand_id
1 'polypeptide(L)'
;MTALAAESSGILGTWDVEITDLTTPNGPTTFEGATTFAPGGGLVTMASDQPTTGLGTWTKSAGSAFRARFMQFGFDPHGTSKVIVSLKGMRSEDDSISGTFTYKVYDLQGNVLFGDGKGTFTGTRFGAG
;
A
#
# COMPACT_ATOMS: atom_id res chain seq x y z
N MET A 1 -35.84 3.32 -3.44
CA MET A 1 -34.39 3.33 -3.22
C MET A 1 -34.09 2.35 -2.11
N THR A 2 -33.76 1.12 -2.46
CA THR A 2 -33.30 0.11 -1.50
C THR A 2 -31.85 0.43 -1.20
N ALA A 3 -31.55 0.83 0.03
CA ALA A 3 -30.17 0.84 0.51
C ALA A 3 -29.66 -0.59 0.40
N LEU A 4 -28.84 -0.85 -0.61
CA LEU A 4 -27.96 -2.00 -0.63
C LEU A 4 -27.14 -1.89 0.65
N ALA A 5 -27.53 -2.71 1.64
CA ALA A 5 -26.71 -3.00 2.78
C ALA A 5 -25.28 -3.19 2.26
N ALA A 6 -24.36 -2.49 2.91
CA ALA A 6 -22.95 -2.61 2.67
C ALA A 6 -22.58 -4.11 2.63
N GLU A 7 -22.50 -4.69 1.43
CA GLU A 7 -21.50 -5.72 1.18
C GLU A 7 -20.17 -4.99 1.33
N SER A 8 -19.75 -4.87 2.59
CA SER A 8 -18.47 -4.32 2.99
C SER A 8 -17.44 -5.03 2.11
N SER A 9 -16.85 -4.35 1.15
CA SER A 9 -15.56 -4.80 0.67
C SER A 9 -14.67 -4.84 1.90
N GLY A 10 -14.33 -6.04 2.39
CA GLY A 10 -13.92 -6.26 3.79
C GLY A 10 -12.71 -5.46 4.24
N ILE A 11 -11.95 -4.91 3.29
CA ILE A 11 -10.76 -4.09 3.55
C ILE A 11 -11.05 -2.57 3.62
N LEU A 12 -12.28 -2.11 3.45
CA LEU A 12 -12.58 -0.68 3.56
C LEU A 12 -12.19 -0.13 4.92
N GLY A 13 -11.76 1.14 4.93
CA GLY A 13 -11.29 1.85 6.12
C GLY A 13 -9.78 1.93 6.20
N THR A 14 -9.30 2.42 7.33
CA THR A 14 -7.89 2.64 7.62
C THR A 14 -7.30 1.46 8.37
N TRP A 15 -6.06 1.13 8.04
CA TRP A 15 -5.28 0.02 8.59
C TRP A 15 -3.95 0.55 9.08
N ASP A 16 -3.55 0.13 10.28
CA ASP A 16 -2.14 0.16 10.71
C ASP A 16 -1.43 -0.97 10.00
N VAL A 17 -0.31 -0.65 9.35
CA VAL A 17 0.40 -1.58 8.48
C VAL A 17 1.85 -1.65 8.92
N GLU A 18 2.34 -2.86 9.17
CA GLU A 18 3.77 -3.13 9.26
C GLU A 18 4.26 -3.54 7.87
N ILE A 19 5.29 -2.85 7.39
CA ILE A 19 5.84 -3.00 6.04
C ILE A 19 7.28 -3.47 6.19
N THR A 20 7.63 -4.56 5.51
CA THR A 20 9.00 -5.08 5.46
C THR A 20 9.51 -5.01 4.04
N ASP A 21 10.45 -4.10 3.77
CA ASP A 21 11.21 -4.04 2.52
C ASP A 21 12.33 -5.09 2.55
N LEU A 22 12.36 -5.97 1.55
CA LEU A 22 13.32 -7.07 1.43
C LEU A 22 14.49 -6.74 0.49
N THR A 23 14.58 -5.50 0.01
CA THR A 23 15.52 -5.03 -1.03
C THR A 23 16.47 -3.95 -0.57
N THR A 24 16.39 -3.56 0.70
CA THR A 24 17.30 -2.58 1.30
C THR A 24 18.75 -3.09 1.33
N PRO A 25 19.76 -2.24 1.04
CA PRO A 25 21.16 -2.68 0.92
C PRO A 25 21.76 -3.36 2.17
N ASN A 26 21.26 -3.01 3.35
CA ASN A 26 21.76 -3.49 4.63
C ASN A 26 20.97 -4.70 5.17
N GLY A 27 20.19 -5.38 4.30
CA GLY A 27 19.25 -6.42 4.69
C GLY A 27 17.85 -5.87 4.98
N PRO A 28 16.85 -6.74 5.22
CA PRO A 28 15.45 -6.34 5.36
C PRO A 28 15.22 -5.25 6.40
N THR A 29 14.37 -4.28 6.08
CA THR A 29 14.00 -3.18 6.98
C THR A 29 12.49 -3.16 7.17
N THR A 30 12.05 -3.00 8.43
CA THR A 30 10.64 -2.94 8.80
C THR A 30 10.29 -1.55 9.33
N PHE A 31 9.14 -1.03 8.91
CA PHE A 31 8.61 0.26 9.31
C PHE A 31 7.08 0.24 9.31
N GLU A 32 6.49 1.26 9.92
CA GLU A 32 5.04 1.39 10.06
C GLU A 32 4.44 2.22 8.93
N GLY A 33 3.16 2.04 8.68
CA GLY A 33 2.39 2.85 7.77
C GLY A 33 0.91 2.82 8.09
N ALA A 34 0.17 3.73 7.47
CA ALA A 34 -1.28 3.78 7.54
C ALA A 34 -1.83 3.73 6.12
N THR A 35 -2.74 2.79 5.84
CA THR A 35 -3.37 2.66 4.52
C THR A 35 -4.88 2.70 4.64
N THR A 36 -5.52 3.59 3.88
CA THR A 36 -6.97 3.72 3.81
C THR A 36 -7.48 3.25 2.46
N PHE A 37 -8.36 2.25 2.47
CA PHE A 37 -9.09 1.81 1.29
C PHE A 37 -10.48 2.44 1.29
N ALA A 38 -10.74 3.31 0.32
CA ALA A 38 -11.99 4.05 0.20
C ALA A 38 -13.01 3.31 -0.68
N PRO A 39 -14.32 3.52 -0.43
CA PRO A 39 -15.36 3.09 -1.37
C PRO A 39 -15.10 3.62 -2.79
N GLY A 40 -15.46 2.84 -3.81
CA GLY A 40 -15.21 3.22 -5.20
C GLY A 40 -13.79 2.93 -5.71
N GLY A 41 -12.92 2.33 -4.89
CA GLY A 41 -11.62 1.80 -5.33
C GLY A 41 -10.46 2.76 -5.18
N GLY A 42 -10.61 3.92 -4.52
CA GLY A 42 -9.50 4.82 -4.20
C GLY A 42 -8.71 4.36 -2.98
N LEU A 43 -7.40 4.62 -2.94
CA LEU A 43 -6.57 4.37 -1.76
C LEU A 43 -5.64 5.56 -1.45
N VAL A 44 -5.37 5.74 -0.16
CA VAL A 44 -4.34 6.65 0.36
C VAL A 44 -3.45 5.87 1.31
N THR A 45 -2.14 6.08 1.24
CA THR A 45 -1.18 5.40 2.13
C THR A 45 -0.07 6.34 2.56
N MET A 46 0.48 6.13 3.74
CA MET A 46 1.61 6.85 4.30
C MET A 46 2.52 5.84 5.00
N ALA A 47 3.82 6.08 5.02
CA ALA A 47 4.81 5.26 5.71
C ALA A 47 5.65 6.14 6.62
N SER A 48 6.16 5.58 7.72
CA SER A 48 6.93 6.33 8.72
C SER A 48 8.40 6.50 8.34
N ASP A 49 8.91 5.73 7.38
CA ASP A 49 10.29 5.78 6.93
C ASP A 49 10.58 6.99 6.02
N GLN A 50 9.55 7.58 5.40
CA GLN A 50 9.68 8.72 4.48
C GLN A 50 8.45 9.64 4.55
N PRO A 51 8.61 10.97 4.44
CA PRO A 51 7.51 11.94 4.48
C PRO A 51 6.74 11.97 3.15
N THR A 52 6.19 10.84 2.72
CA THR A 52 5.49 10.70 1.44
C THR A 52 4.06 10.21 1.63
N THR A 53 3.15 10.71 0.80
CA THR A 53 1.78 10.19 0.69
C THR A 53 1.64 9.46 -0.64
N GLY A 54 1.17 8.22 -0.56
CA GLY A 54 0.81 7.42 -1.71
C GLY A 54 -0.65 7.58 -2.06
N LEU A 55 -0.94 7.72 -3.36
CA LEU A 55 -2.29 7.80 -3.90
C LEU A 55 -2.45 6.75 -5.00
N GLY A 56 -3.60 6.08 -5.02
CA GLY A 56 -3.81 5.04 -6.01
C GLY A 56 -5.18 4.41 -6.00
N THR A 57 -5.23 3.18 -6.51
CA THR A 57 -6.45 2.41 -6.69
C THR A 57 -6.31 1.01 -6.14
N TRP A 58 -7.38 0.49 -5.56
CA TRP A 58 -7.49 -0.89 -5.12
C TRP A 58 -8.70 -1.55 -5.76
N THR A 59 -8.64 -2.88 -5.87
CA THR A 59 -9.75 -3.70 -6.34
C THR A 59 -9.87 -4.97 -5.52
N LYS A 60 -11.11 -5.36 -5.23
CA LYS A 60 -11.40 -6.68 -4.67
C LYS A 60 -11.12 -7.73 -5.74
N SER A 61 -10.40 -8.79 -5.36
CA SER A 61 -10.22 -10.00 -6.17
C SER A 61 -11.16 -11.11 -5.64
N ALA A 62 -11.12 -12.31 -6.21
CA ALA A 62 -11.95 -13.42 -5.73
C ALA A 62 -11.75 -13.69 -4.23
N GLY A 63 -12.84 -13.96 -3.50
CA GLY A 63 -12.81 -14.22 -2.06
C GLY A 63 -12.34 -13.02 -1.24
N SER A 64 -11.41 -13.25 -0.31
CA SER A 64 -10.81 -12.24 0.56
C SER A 64 -9.55 -11.59 -0.02
N ALA A 65 -9.20 -11.91 -1.27
CA ALA A 65 -8.04 -11.34 -1.92
C ALA A 65 -8.31 -9.91 -2.44
N PHE A 66 -7.26 -9.10 -2.49
CA PHE A 66 -7.30 -7.76 -3.06
C PHE A 66 -5.99 -7.42 -3.76
N ARG A 67 -6.06 -6.42 -4.62
CA ARG A 67 -4.90 -5.84 -5.30
C ARG A 67 -4.94 -4.34 -5.13
N ALA A 68 -3.77 -3.74 -5.08
CA ALA A 68 -3.67 -2.29 -5.13
C ALA A 68 -2.46 -1.85 -5.93
N ARG A 69 -2.56 -0.64 -6.48
CA ARG A 69 -1.47 0.02 -7.17
C ARG A 69 -1.53 1.50 -6.83
N PHE A 70 -0.43 2.04 -6.38
CA PHE A 70 -0.33 3.45 -6.00
C PHE A 70 1.01 4.03 -6.40
N MET A 71 1.05 5.36 -6.45
CA MET A 71 2.26 6.11 -6.66
C MET A 71 2.58 6.94 -5.43
N GLN A 72 3.87 7.09 -5.15
CA GLN A 72 4.43 8.02 -4.17
C GLN A 72 5.47 8.90 -4.88
N PHE A 73 5.63 10.11 -4.38
CA PHE A 73 6.71 11.00 -4.80
C PHE A 73 7.72 11.09 -3.67
N GLY A 74 8.97 10.73 -3.95
CA GLY A 74 10.10 10.99 -3.08
C GLY A 74 10.66 12.36 -3.43
N PHE A 75 10.68 13.28 -2.47
CA PHE A 75 11.26 14.61 -2.65
C PHE A 75 12.60 14.64 -1.92
N ASP A 76 13.69 14.71 -2.68
CA ASP A 76 15.03 14.86 -2.14
C ASP A 76 15.73 16.12 -2.73
N PRO A 77 16.78 16.64 -2.07
CA PRO A 77 17.49 17.82 -2.56
C PRO A 77 18.19 17.65 -3.93
N HIS A 78 18.36 16.41 -4.39
CA HIS A 78 18.98 16.03 -5.66
C HIS A 78 17.96 15.73 -6.76
N GLY A 79 16.66 15.68 -6.44
CA GLY A 79 15.59 15.49 -7.40
C GLY A 79 14.29 14.95 -6.79
N THR A 80 13.26 14.86 -7.62
CA THR A 80 12.03 14.17 -7.27
C THR A 80 11.99 12.83 -7.99
N SER A 81 11.82 11.75 -7.24
CA SER A 81 11.59 10.42 -7.78
C SER A 81 10.10 10.07 -7.71
N LYS A 82 9.64 9.25 -8.67
CA LYS A 82 8.31 8.66 -8.65
C LYS A 82 8.44 7.18 -8.35
N VAL A 83 7.80 6.72 -7.29
CA VAL A 83 7.76 5.30 -6.93
C VAL A 83 6.38 4.76 -7.31
N ILE A 84 6.33 3.66 -8.05
CA ILE A 84 5.08 2.94 -8.34
C ILE A 84 5.10 1.61 -7.61
N VAL A 85 4.15 1.43 -6.70
CA VAL A 85 3.99 0.21 -5.90
C VAL A 85 2.81 -0.59 -6.44
N SER A 86 2.96 -1.92 -6.48
CA SER A 86 1.89 -2.86 -6.78
C SER A 86 1.86 -3.94 -5.73
N LEU A 87 0.71 -4.14 -5.10
CA LEU A 87 0.54 -5.12 -4.03
C LEU A 87 -0.55 -6.14 -4.34
N LYS A 88 -0.39 -7.31 -3.74
CA LYS A 88 -1.38 -8.37 -3.66
C LYS A 88 -1.55 -8.72 -2.19
N GLY A 89 -2.78 -8.69 -1.71
CA GLY A 89 -3.07 -8.99 -0.32
C GLY A 89 -4.27 -9.90 -0.14
N MET A 90 -4.41 -10.37 1.09
CA MET A 90 -5.55 -11.13 1.58
C MET A 90 -6.00 -10.53 2.91
N ARG A 91 -7.32 -10.48 3.11
CA ARG A 91 -7.92 -10.25 4.42
C ARG A 91 -8.18 -11.59 5.10
N SER A 92 -7.83 -11.70 6.37
CA SER A 92 -8.15 -12.84 7.22
C SER A 92 -9.58 -12.75 7.79
N GLU A 93 -10.02 -13.81 8.46
CA GLU A 93 -11.27 -13.79 9.24
C GLU A 93 -11.13 -12.95 10.52
N ASP A 94 -9.93 -12.91 11.10
CA ASP A 94 -9.56 -12.14 12.30
C ASP A 94 -9.39 -10.63 12.05
N ASP A 95 -9.93 -10.13 10.94
CA ASP A 95 -9.88 -8.73 10.53
C ASP A 95 -8.44 -8.15 10.47
N SER A 96 -7.51 -8.95 9.96
CA SER A 96 -6.16 -8.53 9.57
C SER A 96 -5.98 -8.59 8.06
N ILE A 97 -5.02 -7.83 7.54
CA ILE A 97 -4.56 -7.92 6.15
C ILE A 97 -3.11 -8.37 6.11
N SER A 98 -2.74 -9.10 5.06
CA SER A 98 -1.33 -9.40 4.78
C SER A 98 -1.11 -9.59 3.29
N GLY A 99 0.14 -9.49 2.86
CA GLY A 99 0.46 -9.67 1.46
C GLY A 99 1.89 -9.36 1.07
N THR A 100 2.08 -9.22 -0.24
CA THR A 100 3.36 -8.88 -0.85
C THR A 100 3.20 -7.65 -1.73
N PHE A 101 4.29 -6.92 -1.91
CA PHE A 101 4.36 -5.81 -2.85
C PHE A 101 5.63 -5.86 -3.69
N THR A 102 5.57 -5.21 -4.84
CA THR A 102 6.75 -4.83 -5.64
C THR A 102 6.70 -3.34 -5.93
N TYR A 103 7.86 -2.74 -6.17
CA TYR A 103 7.93 -1.34 -6.57
C TYR A 103 9.02 -1.05 -7.58
N LYS A 104 8.83 0.04 -8.32
CA LYS A 104 9.80 0.60 -9.25
C LYS A 104 9.98 2.09 -8.97
N VAL A 105 11.21 2.55 -9.06
CA VAL A 105 11.57 3.97 -8.92
C VAL A 105 11.87 4.53 -10.30
N TYR A 106 11.28 5.68 -10.59
CA TYR A 106 11.41 6.38 -11.87
C TYR A 106 11.96 7.78 -11.67
N ASP A 107 12.73 8.25 -12.65
CA ASP A 107 13.07 9.66 -12.77
C ASP A 107 11.89 10.49 -13.31
N LEU A 108 12.12 11.80 -13.48
CA LEU A 108 11.13 12.74 -14.01
C LEU A 108 10.80 12.50 -15.49
N GLN A 109 11.69 11.84 -16.23
CA GLN A 109 11.52 11.50 -17.64
C GLN A 109 10.79 10.16 -17.83
N GLY A 110 10.57 9.40 -16.75
CA GLY A 110 9.92 8.11 -16.76
C GLY A 110 10.86 6.92 -17.00
N ASN A 111 12.18 7.13 -16.94
CA ASN A 111 13.14 6.04 -16.97
C ASN A 111 13.18 5.34 -15.61
N VAL A 112 13.41 4.03 -15.62
CA VAL A 112 13.55 3.23 -14.39
C VAL A 112 14.93 3.46 -13.80
N LEU A 113 14.99 3.97 -12.58
CA LEU A 113 16.21 4.09 -11.77
C LEU A 113 16.47 2.80 -10.97
N PHE A 114 15.39 2.16 -10.50
CA PHE A 114 15.43 0.90 -9.75
C PHE A 114 14.18 0.06 -10.03
N GLY A 115 14.36 -1.24 -10.30
CA GLY A 115 13.32 -2.09 -10.90
C GLY A 115 12.87 -3.32 -10.09
N ASP A 116 13.61 -3.69 -9.04
CA ASP A 116 13.50 -5.00 -8.39
C ASP A 116 13.00 -4.93 -6.94
N GLY A 117 12.42 -3.80 -6.55
CA GLY A 117 11.89 -3.56 -5.20
C GLY A 117 10.79 -4.55 -4.84
N LYS A 118 10.86 -5.12 -3.63
CA LYS A 118 9.88 -6.09 -3.15
C LYS A 118 9.82 -6.15 -1.63
N GLY A 119 8.68 -6.55 -1.10
CA GLY A 119 8.50 -6.73 0.33
C GLY A 119 7.19 -7.40 0.72
N THR A 120 6.95 -7.44 2.01
CA THR A 120 5.74 -7.97 2.63
C THR A 120 5.06 -6.91 3.47
N PHE A 121 3.77 -7.09 3.73
CA PHE A 121 3.07 -6.28 4.73
C PHE A 121 2.11 -7.14 5.55
N THR A 122 1.85 -6.70 6.77
CA THR A 122 0.75 -7.13 7.62
C THR A 122 0.02 -5.89 8.12
N GLY A 123 -1.23 -6.02 8.53
CA GLY A 123 -1.94 -4.89 9.10
C GLY A 123 -3.19 -5.26 9.86
N THR A 124 -3.56 -4.38 10.79
CA THR A 124 -4.76 -4.47 11.61
C THR A 124 -5.60 -3.23 11.40
N ARG A 125 -6.90 -3.32 11.67
CA ARG A 125 -7.79 -2.17 11.51
C ARG A 125 -7.38 -1.04 12.45
N PHE A 126 -7.27 0.18 11.92
CA PHE A 126 -7.03 1.38 12.71
C PHE A 126 -8.30 1.71 13.51
N GLY A 127 -8.22 1.60 14.84
CA GLY A 127 -9.36 1.81 15.74
C GLY A 127 -9.20 3.09 16.56
N ALA A 128 -10.34 3.65 17.00
CA ALA A 128 -10.34 4.53 18.16
C ALA A 128 -10.12 3.63 19.39
N GLY A 129 -8.98 3.79 20.06
CA GLY A 129 -8.74 3.14 21.36
C GLY A 129 -9.70 3.59 22.44
#